data_AF-A0A7W2LW28-F1
#
_entry.id   AF-A0A7W2LW28-F1
#
_cell.length_a   1.000
_cell.length_b   1.000
_cell.length_c   1.000
_cell.angle_alpha   90.00
_cell.angle_beta   90.00
_cell.angle_gamma   90.00
#
_symmetry.space_group_name_H-M   'P 1'
#
loop_
_entity.id
_entity.type
_entity.pdbx_description
1 polymer ?
#
loop_
_entity_poly.entity_id
_entity_poly.type
_entity_poly.pdbx_seq_one_letter_code
_entity_poly.pdbx_strand_id
1 'polypeptide(L)'
;MRPLLPITLVLLLAACGDGESLLPPDARLPDGGRYRGQVVDGLLQGEGRIDYPNGSWYAGTFKDGQWHGQGEWHGQNGEVYRGQFAAGLFEGLGDLTTPGSHYAGTFKHGRRDGEGTLKQADQTYRGQFKDDLYDGAGELVLADGSRYQGLFAKGKPNGAGVRSDASGNRFSGHFSNGQLQGSGTYDSVDGEQYIGEFKDNRIEGRGRYESADGDVWIGQFKDGSLIGEGELLGSDGSHYKGTFADWRLSGQGSLQLADGSQYVGGFLNDAYNGKGRLILPNGKVESGVWANGVRVRDQHGTLLPDPLDLALLNQGRLLQQALAAVPRSAPPIQLYSLVVGGDGQQSVFLREADYVSNMLKVRFGARGQVTLVNHRDHLANRPMATRENLTRAARTLAERSGPEDLVFIYLTSHGSADHQLVLDQPRLQLADLSADELATALAPLKDRDKVIVISACYSGGYIAPLKDERTLIMTAARADRVSFGCSEEADFTYFGEALFAQALNQTDDLKQAFELARGSVAEREQREGFDASEPQLWAPPAVLEHWQQLRRQQAEEALRNTTQAKVGAQAKNPGNH
;
A
#
# COMPACT_ATOMS: atom_id res chain seq x y z
N MET A 1 95.65 8.85 -42.39
CA MET A 1 94.66 9.66 -41.64
C MET A 1 93.32 8.89 -41.62
N ARG A 2 92.77 8.69 -40.40
CA ARG A 2 91.38 8.35 -39.98
C ARG A 2 90.75 6.94 -40.23
N PRO A 3 89.92 6.41 -39.29
CA PRO A 3 89.29 5.06 -39.33
C PRO A 3 87.71 5.04 -39.35
N LEU A 4 87.13 3.81 -39.36
CA LEU A 4 85.81 3.31 -38.81
C LEU A 4 84.70 2.76 -39.79
N LEU A 5 84.46 1.42 -39.73
CA LEU A 5 83.27 0.61 -39.28
C LEU A 5 81.81 0.81 -39.89
N PRO A 6 80.81 -0.10 -39.68
CA PRO A 6 80.07 -0.91 -40.69
C PRO A 6 78.52 -0.71 -40.70
N ILE A 7 77.73 -1.44 -41.52
CA ILE A 7 76.27 -1.64 -41.33
C ILE A 7 75.79 -3.05 -41.74
N THR A 8 75.08 -3.69 -40.80
CA THR A 8 74.20 -4.87 -40.87
C THR A 8 72.72 -4.45 -40.81
N LEU A 9 71.80 -5.20 -41.42
CA LEU A 9 70.34 -5.01 -41.27
C LEU A 9 69.66 -6.36 -40.94
N VAL A 10 68.92 -6.41 -39.82
CA VAL A 10 68.11 -7.53 -39.33
C VAL A 10 66.65 -7.07 -39.22
N LEU A 11 65.71 -7.93 -39.66
CA LEU A 11 64.27 -7.72 -39.59
C LEU A 11 63.66 -8.71 -38.57
N LEU A 12 62.92 -8.17 -37.59
CA LEU A 12 62.16 -8.88 -36.54
C LEU A 12 60.70 -9.02 -36.97
N LEU A 13 60.16 -10.25 -36.92
CA LEU A 13 58.73 -10.56 -36.96
C LEU A 13 58.39 -11.37 -35.70
N ALA A 14 57.64 -10.76 -34.79
CA ALA A 14 57.03 -11.44 -33.64
C ALA A 14 55.62 -11.91 -34.05
N ALA A 15 55.45 -13.22 -34.21
CA ALA A 15 54.16 -13.85 -34.43
C ALA A 15 53.64 -14.38 -33.09
N CYS A 16 52.51 -13.82 -32.62
CA CYS A 16 51.65 -14.48 -31.64
C CYS A 16 50.91 -15.62 -32.34
N GLY A 17 51.07 -16.84 -31.84
CA GLY A 17 50.33 -18.01 -32.30
C GLY A 17 50.63 -19.20 -31.41
N ASP A 18 49.56 -19.83 -30.89
CA ASP A 18 49.55 -21.09 -30.13
C ASP A 18 49.96 -22.28 -31.01
N GLY A 19 51.13 -22.21 -31.63
CA GLY A 19 51.74 -23.27 -32.42
C GLY A 19 52.86 -23.93 -31.63
N GLU A 20 52.81 -25.27 -31.53
CA GLU A 20 53.85 -26.08 -30.89
C GLU A 20 55.23 -25.74 -31.48
N SER A 21 56.18 -25.32 -30.63
CA SER A 21 57.55 -25.00 -31.06
C SER A 21 58.23 -26.22 -31.71
N LEU A 22 58.76 -26.02 -32.93
CA LEU A 22 59.41 -27.06 -33.74
C LEU A 22 60.77 -27.52 -33.19
N LEU A 23 61.30 -26.87 -32.14
CA LEU A 23 62.57 -27.22 -31.51
C LEU A 23 62.37 -28.29 -30.41
N PRO A 24 63.30 -29.26 -30.28
CA PRO A 24 63.23 -30.27 -29.22
C PRO A 24 63.29 -29.61 -27.83
N PRO A 25 62.65 -30.20 -26.80
CA PRO A 25 62.72 -29.68 -25.44
C PRO A 25 64.12 -29.86 -24.84
N ASP A 26 64.52 -28.94 -23.95
CA ASP A 26 65.79 -28.99 -23.22
C ASP A 26 65.83 -30.13 -22.19
N ALA A 27 64.68 -30.52 -21.64
CA ALA A 27 64.53 -31.71 -20.82
C ALA A 27 63.17 -32.40 -21.02
N ARG A 28 63.14 -33.72 -20.85
CA ARG A 28 61.92 -34.52 -20.74
C ARG A 28 61.85 -35.16 -19.36
N LEU A 29 60.78 -34.90 -18.64
CA LEU A 29 60.55 -35.43 -17.30
C LEU A 29 59.98 -36.86 -17.38
N PRO A 30 60.13 -37.68 -16.31
CA PRO A 30 59.60 -39.05 -16.27
C PRO A 30 58.08 -39.16 -16.46
N ASP A 31 57.34 -38.10 -16.14
CA ASP A 31 55.89 -37.98 -16.34
C ASP A 31 55.50 -37.59 -17.78
N GLY A 32 56.49 -37.45 -18.67
CA GLY A 32 56.31 -37.02 -20.06
C GLY A 32 56.28 -35.51 -20.26
N GLY A 33 56.45 -34.71 -19.19
CA GLY A 33 56.56 -33.26 -19.27
C GLY A 33 57.74 -32.81 -20.14
N ARG A 34 57.50 -31.81 -20.99
CA ARG A 34 58.50 -31.26 -21.92
C ARG A 34 58.90 -29.87 -21.43
N TYR A 35 60.10 -29.75 -20.89
CA TYR A 35 60.63 -28.50 -20.38
C TYR A 35 61.51 -27.79 -21.41
N ARG A 36 61.35 -26.47 -21.50
CA ARG A 36 62.20 -25.56 -22.28
C ARG A 36 62.70 -24.45 -21.36
N GLY A 37 64.00 -24.35 -21.15
CA GLY A 37 64.61 -23.45 -20.18
C GLY A 37 65.94 -23.97 -19.63
N GLN A 38 66.51 -23.28 -18.66
CA GLN A 38 67.82 -23.64 -18.10
C GLN A 38 67.71 -24.87 -17.19
N VAL A 39 68.65 -25.80 -17.35
CA VAL A 39 68.86 -26.95 -16.46
C VAL A 39 70.27 -26.88 -15.89
N VAL A 40 70.40 -26.78 -14.56
CA VAL A 40 71.67 -26.69 -13.85
C VAL A 40 71.74 -27.81 -12.82
N ASP A 41 72.81 -28.60 -12.87
CA ASP A 41 73.01 -29.76 -11.98
C ASP A 41 71.83 -30.74 -11.95
N GLY A 42 71.15 -30.88 -13.09
CA GLY A 42 69.97 -31.74 -13.25
C GLY A 42 68.66 -31.15 -12.71
N LEU A 43 68.66 -29.92 -12.20
CA LEU A 43 67.48 -29.21 -11.70
C LEU A 43 67.02 -28.12 -12.68
N LEU A 44 65.70 -27.95 -12.80
CA LEU A 44 65.10 -26.85 -13.55
C LEU A 44 65.36 -25.54 -12.81
N GLN A 45 65.89 -24.53 -13.50
CA GLN A 45 66.29 -23.24 -12.92
C GLN A 45 65.95 -22.08 -13.86
N GLY A 46 65.77 -20.88 -13.30
CA GLY A 46 65.58 -19.65 -14.05
C GLY A 46 64.25 -19.60 -14.80
N GLU A 47 64.15 -18.75 -15.83
CA GLU A 47 62.94 -18.65 -16.66
C GLU A 47 62.79 -19.88 -17.57
N GLY A 48 61.59 -20.45 -17.62
CA GLY A 48 61.31 -21.61 -18.45
C GLY A 48 59.81 -21.87 -18.65
N ARG A 49 59.51 -22.88 -19.46
CA ARG A 49 58.16 -23.40 -19.70
C ARG A 49 58.16 -24.91 -19.69
N ILE A 50 57.20 -25.52 -19.00
CA ILE A 50 56.93 -26.95 -19.01
C ILE A 50 55.54 -27.23 -19.58
N ASP A 51 55.47 -28.04 -20.64
CA ASP A 51 54.21 -28.51 -21.23
C ASP A 51 53.99 -29.99 -20.87
N TYR A 52 52.86 -30.30 -20.23
CA TYR A 52 52.50 -31.65 -19.79
C TYR A 52 51.66 -32.40 -20.83
N PRO A 53 51.72 -33.74 -20.88
CA PRO A 53 50.93 -34.54 -21.83
C PRO A 53 49.42 -34.38 -21.71
N ASN A 54 48.93 -33.98 -20.54
CA ASN A 54 47.51 -33.74 -20.30
C ASN A 54 47.01 -32.37 -20.82
N GLY A 55 47.89 -31.61 -21.50
CA GLY A 55 47.60 -30.28 -22.05
C GLY A 55 47.83 -29.13 -21.08
N SER A 56 48.12 -29.41 -19.81
CA SER A 56 48.47 -28.36 -18.83
C SER A 56 49.86 -27.82 -19.12
N TRP A 57 50.14 -26.58 -18.74
CA TRP A 57 51.47 -26.00 -18.85
C TRP A 57 51.73 -24.94 -17.79
N TYR A 58 53.00 -24.80 -17.39
CA TYR A 58 53.48 -23.69 -16.56
C TYR A 58 54.57 -22.92 -17.30
N ALA A 59 54.54 -21.60 -17.26
CA ALA A 59 55.63 -20.74 -17.72
C ALA A 59 55.98 -19.69 -16.66
N GLY A 60 57.25 -19.56 -16.33
CA GLY A 60 57.72 -18.62 -15.31
C GLY A 60 59.07 -19.03 -14.75
N THR A 61 59.40 -18.53 -13.56
CA THR A 61 60.67 -18.85 -12.91
C THR A 61 60.63 -20.24 -12.26
N PHE A 62 61.76 -20.94 -12.30
CA PHE A 62 62.02 -22.21 -11.62
C PHE A 62 63.16 -22.03 -10.64
N LYS A 63 63.05 -22.68 -9.48
CA LYS A 63 64.11 -22.78 -8.49
C LYS A 63 64.17 -24.20 -7.94
N ASP A 64 65.34 -24.82 -8.05
CA ASP A 64 65.60 -26.17 -7.53
C ASP A 64 64.57 -27.20 -8.02
N GLY A 65 64.19 -27.12 -9.30
CA GLY A 65 63.22 -28.01 -9.93
C GLY A 65 61.75 -27.67 -9.68
N GLN A 66 61.44 -26.66 -8.87
CA GLN A 66 60.07 -26.27 -8.51
C GLN A 66 59.66 -24.93 -9.13
N TRP A 67 58.36 -24.75 -9.36
CA TRP A 67 57.82 -23.45 -9.78
C TRP A 67 58.04 -22.41 -8.67
N HIS A 68 58.57 -21.26 -9.03
CA HIS A 68 58.96 -20.21 -8.09
C HIS A 68 58.80 -18.82 -8.72
N GLY A 69 58.73 -17.77 -7.91
CA GLY A 69 58.69 -16.41 -8.43
C GLY A 69 57.42 -16.12 -9.22
N GLN A 70 57.49 -15.27 -10.24
CA GLN A 70 56.32 -14.94 -11.07
C GLN A 70 56.12 -16.01 -12.15
N GLY A 71 54.86 -16.38 -12.39
CA GLY A 71 54.55 -17.32 -13.44
C GLY A 71 53.08 -17.37 -13.81
N GLU A 72 52.80 -18.23 -14.79
CA GLU A 72 51.48 -18.49 -15.33
C GLU A 72 51.28 -20.01 -15.44
N TRP A 73 50.20 -20.52 -14.86
CA TRP A 73 49.76 -21.90 -14.92
C TRP A 73 48.48 -22.00 -15.72
N HIS A 74 48.41 -22.94 -16.66
CA HIS A 74 47.20 -23.37 -17.35
C HIS A 74 46.98 -24.85 -17.06
N GLY A 75 45.88 -25.16 -16.40
CA GLY A 75 45.51 -26.52 -16.08
C GLY A 75 44.59 -27.16 -17.11
N GLN A 76 44.53 -28.49 -17.08
CA GLN A 76 43.77 -29.31 -18.00
C GLN A 76 42.26 -28.99 -18.00
N ASN A 77 41.70 -28.50 -16.89
CA ASN A 77 40.28 -28.22 -16.76
C ASN A 77 39.92 -26.75 -17.01
N GLY A 78 40.84 -25.99 -17.61
CA GLY A 78 40.65 -24.58 -17.94
C GLY A 78 40.92 -23.63 -16.78
N GLU A 79 41.52 -24.10 -15.67
CA GLU A 79 42.06 -23.18 -14.67
C GLU A 79 43.28 -22.42 -15.23
N VAL A 80 43.31 -21.11 -15.01
CA VAL A 80 44.43 -20.25 -15.37
C VAL A 80 44.82 -19.45 -14.13
N TYR A 81 46.06 -19.60 -13.67
CA TYR A 81 46.61 -18.81 -12.59
C TYR A 81 47.75 -17.94 -13.09
N ARG A 82 47.76 -16.65 -12.72
CA ARG A 82 48.86 -15.70 -12.97
C ARG A 82 49.25 -15.07 -11.65
N GLY A 83 50.48 -15.29 -11.19
CA GLY A 83 50.90 -14.74 -9.91
C GLY A 83 52.19 -15.32 -9.39
N GLN A 84 52.41 -15.17 -8.08
CA GLN A 84 53.62 -15.68 -7.44
C GLN A 84 53.48 -17.17 -7.09
N PHE A 85 54.61 -17.86 -7.13
CA PHE A 85 54.77 -19.27 -6.78
C PHE A 85 55.88 -19.44 -5.75
N ALA A 86 55.68 -20.35 -4.81
CA ALA A 86 56.70 -20.79 -3.87
C ALA A 86 56.61 -22.31 -3.69
N ALA A 87 57.73 -23.01 -3.90
CA ALA A 87 57.80 -24.47 -3.77
C ALA A 87 56.69 -25.21 -4.58
N GLY A 88 56.42 -24.74 -5.81
CA GLY A 88 55.39 -25.33 -6.67
C GLY A 88 53.94 -24.91 -6.37
N LEU A 89 53.68 -24.12 -5.33
CA LEU A 89 52.33 -23.72 -4.91
C LEU A 89 52.07 -22.24 -5.19
N PHE A 90 50.80 -21.87 -5.36
CA PHE A 90 50.39 -20.46 -5.41
C PHE A 90 50.71 -19.77 -4.08
N GLU A 91 51.34 -18.60 -4.17
CA GLU A 91 51.80 -17.82 -3.03
C GLU A 91 51.62 -16.32 -3.37
N GLY A 92 51.54 -15.45 -2.37
CA GLY A 92 51.52 -14.00 -2.59
C GLY A 92 50.33 -13.52 -3.42
N LEU A 93 50.49 -12.41 -4.16
CA LEU A 93 49.42 -11.88 -5.01
C LEU A 93 49.29 -12.69 -6.30
N GLY A 94 48.05 -13.03 -6.66
CA GLY A 94 47.73 -13.75 -7.90
C GLY A 94 46.29 -13.58 -8.36
N ASP A 95 46.07 -13.97 -9.61
CA ASP A 95 44.79 -14.00 -10.32
C ASP A 95 44.52 -15.45 -10.75
N LEU A 96 43.42 -16.04 -10.27
CA LEU A 96 42.98 -17.39 -10.58
C LEU A 96 41.64 -17.33 -11.30
N THR A 97 41.61 -17.75 -12.55
CA THR A 97 40.39 -17.99 -13.32
C THR A 97 40.12 -19.48 -13.40
N THR A 98 38.88 -19.91 -13.14
CA THR A 98 38.41 -21.28 -13.42
C THR A 98 37.11 -21.20 -14.23
N PRO A 99 36.62 -22.30 -14.82
CA PRO A 99 35.28 -22.30 -15.39
C PRO A 99 34.25 -21.86 -14.34
N GLY A 100 33.62 -20.69 -14.55
CA GLY A 100 32.60 -20.13 -13.67
C GLY A 100 33.09 -19.38 -12.43
N SER A 101 34.41 -19.17 -12.24
CA SER A 101 34.91 -18.33 -11.14
C SER A 101 36.16 -17.53 -11.49
N HIS A 102 36.31 -16.39 -10.83
CA HIS A 102 37.50 -15.53 -10.92
C HIS A 102 37.87 -15.05 -9.53
N TYR A 103 39.12 -15.24 -9.12
CA TYR A 103 39.66 -14.75 -7.86
C TYR A 103 40.89 -13.89 -8.12
N ALA A 104 40.90 -12.68 -7.57
CA ALA A 104 42.08 -11.82 -7.55
C ALA A 104 42.39 -11.45 -6.09
N GLY A 105 43.55 -11.85 -5.59
CA GLY A 105 43.90 -11.64 -4.19
C GLY A 105 45.18 -12.35 -3.77
N THR A 106 45.33 -12.57 -2.47
CA THR A 106 46.50 -13.23 -1.91
C THR A 106 46.30 -14.74 -1.72
N PHE A 107 47.39 -15.48 -1.88
CA PHE A 107 47.51 -16.92 -1.70
C PHE A 107 48.60 -17.26 -0.70
N LYS A 108 48.44 -18.38 0.00
CA LYS A 108 49.44 -18.95 0.89
C LYS A 108 49.36 -20.47 0.83
N HIS A 109 50.47 -21.14 0.49
CA HIS A 109 50.53 -22.59 0.33
C HIS A 109 49.42 -23.16 -0.59
N GLY A 110 49.15 -22.48 -1.71
CA GLY A 110 48.17 -22.92 -2.70
C GLY A 110 46.71 -22.60 -2.36
N ARG A 111 46.42 -22.00 -1.20
CA ARG A 111 45.06 -21.63 -0.77
C ARG A 111 44.87 -20.12 -0.76
N ARG A 112 43.64 -19.66 -0.94
CA ARG A 112 43.29 -18.25 -0.74
C ARG A 112 43.43 -17.89 0.73
N ASP A 113 44.28 -16.90 1.03
CA ASP A 113 44.60 -16.46 2.39
C ASP A 113 45.01 -14.99 2.36
N GLY A 114 44.34 -14.13 3.12
CA GLY A 114 44.47 -12.67 3.08
C GLY A 114 43.37 -11.97 2.27
N GLU A 115 43.63 -10.78 1.73
CA GLU A 115 42.59 -9.99 1.04
C GLU A 115 42.40 -10.44 -0.42
N GLY A 116 41.15 -10.49 -0.87
CA GLY A 116 40.83 -10.83 -2.25
C GLY A 116 39.40 -10.53 -2.67
N THR A 117 39.15 -10.66 -3.97
CA THR A 117 37.82 -10.59 -4.58
C THR A 117 37.56 -11.89 -5.32
N LEU A 118 36.49 -12.60 -4.96
CA LEU A 118 35.98 -13.79 -5.63
C LEU A 118 34.69 -13.44 -6.38
N LYS A 119 34.65 -13.66 -7.68
CA LYS A 119 33.46 -13.54 -8.52
C LYS A 119 33.04 -14.93 -9.01
N GLN A 120 31.77 -15.24 -8.84
CA GLN A 120 31.12 -16.47 -9.31
C GLN A 120 29.83 -16.09 -10.04
N ALA A 121 29.18 -17.07 -10.68
CA ALA A 121 27.95 -16.82 -11.43
C ALA A 121 26.79 -16.28 -10.56
N ASP A 122 26.73 -16.71 -9.30
CA ASP A 122 25.64 -16.45 -8.36
C ASP A 122 26.01 -15.48 -7.24
N GLN A 123 27.30 -15.15 -7.07
CA GLN A 123 27.76 -14.29 -5.99
C GLN A 123 29.09 -13.58 -6.28
N THR A 124 29.31 -12.45 -5.61
CA THR A 124 30.60 -11.76 -5.53
C THR A 124 30.95 -11.52 -4.07
N TYR A 125 32.15 -11.94 -3.66
CA TYR A 125 32.70 -11.67 -2.35
C TYR A 125 33.96 -10.81 -2.45
N ARG A 126 34.06 -9.78 -1.61
CA ARG A 126 35.26 -8.97 -1.44
C ARG A 126 35.60 -8.88 0.04
N GLY A 127 36.78 -9.35 0.43
CA GLY A 127 37.17 -9.33 1.84
C GLY A 127 38.35 -10.24 2.14
N GLN A 128 38.43 -10.63 3.40
CA GLN A 128 39.49 -11.48 3.92
C GLN A 128 39.16 -12.98 3.76
N PHE A 129 40.19 -13.76 3.45
CA PHE A 129 40.15 -15.21 3.29
C PHE A 129 41.11 -15.87 4.28
N LYS A 130 40.72 -17.06 4.74
CA LYS A 130 41.58 -17.97 5.48
C LYS A 130 41.34 -19.39 5.02
N ASP A 131 42.38 -20.03 4.48
CA ASP A 131 42.33 -21.41 4.01
C ASP A 131 41.11 -21.67 3.10
N ASP A 132 40.94 -20.83 2.08
CA ASP A 132 39.85 -20.87 1.09
C ASP A 132 38.45 -20.45 1.57
N LEU A 133 38.29 -20.09 2.85
CA LEU A 133 37.02 -19.65 3.43
C LEU A 133 37.01 -18.14 3.68
N TYR A 134 35.82 -17.52 3.59
CA TYR A 134 35.64 -16.13 4.06
C TYR A 134 35.90 -16.06 5.56
N ASP A 135 36.79 -15.18 5.99
CA ASP A 135 37.22 -15.06 7.38
C ASP A 135 37.73 -13.64 7.65
N GLY A 136 37.13 -12.92 8.60
CA GLY A 136 37.40 -11.50 8.83
C GLY A 136 36.38 -10.57 8.17
N ALA A 137 36.76 -9.32 7.91
CA ALA A 137 35.85 -8.33 7.33
C ALA A 137 35.64 -8.57 5.82
N GLY A 138 34.40 -8.45 5.35
CA GLY A 138 34.09 -8.55 3.93
C GLY A 138 32.69 -8.11 3.56
N GLU A 139 32.41 -8.17 2.27
CA GLU A 139 31.14 -7.89 1.62
C GLU A 139 30.81 -9.05 0.66
N LEU A 140 29.61 -9.62 0.81
CA LEU A 140 29.04 -10.64 -0.06
C LEU A 140 27.81 -10.06 -0.75
N VAL A 141 27.75 -10.16 -2.08
CA VAL A 141 26.60 -9.76 -2.91
C VAL A 141 26.13 -10.99 -3.68
N LEU A 142 24.85 -11.33 -3.59
CA LEU A 142 24.23 -12.44 -4.30
C LEU A 142 23.55 -11.97 -5.59
N ALA A 143 23.26 -12.90 -6.49
CA ALA A 143 22.66 -12.61 -7.80
C ALA A 143 21.25 -11.99 -7.73
N ASP A 144 20.51 -12.22 -6.63
CA ASP A 144 19.21 -11.60 -6.38
C ASP A 144 19.31 -10.14 -5.86
N GLY A 145 20.53 -9.62 -5.69
CA GLY A 145 20.79 -8.27 -5.18
C GLY A 145 20.88 -8.20 -3.65
N SER A 146 20.61 -9.29 -2.93
CA SER A 146 20.84 -9.34 -1.49
C SER A 146 22.33 -9.22 -1.18
N ARG A 147 22.65 -8.62 -0.04
CA ARG A 147 24.03 -8.34 0.37
C ARG A 147 24.24 -8.52 1.87
N TYR A 148 25.46 -8.88 2.25
CA TYR A 148 25.92 -8.84 3.63
C TYR A 148 27.26 -8.13 3.70
N GLN A 149 27.39 -7.16 4.60
CA GLN A 149 28.63 -6.47 4.90
C GLN A 149 28.93 -6.59 6.39
N GLY A 150 30.07 -7.19 6.74
CA GLY A 150 30.42 -7.39 8.14
C GLY A 150 31.51 -8.43 8.34
N LEU A 151 31.54 -9.00 9.55
CA LEU A 151 32.49 -10.04 9.92
C LEU A 151 32.03 -11.42 9.43
N PHE A 152 33.00 -12.23 9.01
CA PHE A 152 32.87 -13.61 8.61
C PHE A 152 33.77 -14.50 9.46
N ALA A 153 33.34 -15.73 9.69
CA ALA A 153 34.19 -16.80 10.21
C ALA A 153 33.79 -18.12 9.55
N LYS A 154 34.78 -18.90 9.09
CA LYS A 154 34.54 -20.21 8.46
C LYS A 154 33.50 -20.15 7.32
N GLY A 155 33.56 -19.10 6.50
CA GLY A 155 32.70 -18.94 5.33
C GLY A 155 31.30 -18.39 5.60
N LYS A 156 30.96 -18.04 6.85
CA LYS A 156 29.61 -17.56 7.21
C LYS A 156 29.66 -16.19 7.90
N PRO A 157 28.62 -15.35 7.75
CA PRO A 157 28.42 -14.18 8.60
C PRO A 157 28.55 -14.53 10.09
N ASN A 158 29.49 -13.91 10.77
CA ASN A 158 29.79 -14.19 12.18
C ASN A 158 30.44 -12.97 12.83
N GLY A 159 29.73 -12.30 13.76
CA GLY A 159 30.11 -11.01 14.32
C GLY A 159 29.17 -9.88 13.92
N ALA A 160 29.61 -8.63 14.11
CA ALA A 160 28.82 -7.47 13.72
C ALA A 160 28.69 -7.37 12.19
N GLY A 161 27.50 -7.02 11.70
CA GLY A 161 27.26 -6.84 10.28
C GLY A 161 25.91 -6.23 9.94
N VAL A 162 25.72 -6.01 8.65
CA VAL A 162 24.49 -5.51 8.03
C VAL A 162 24.14 -6.44 6.87
N ARG A 163 22.91 -6.97 6.87
CA ARG A 163 22.33 -7.74 5.76
C ARG A 163 21.25 -6.91 5.09
N SER A 164 21.19 -6.91 3.76
CA SER A 164 20.02 -6.43 3.02
C SER A 164 19.48 -7.54 2.14
N ASP A 165 18.16 -7.70 2.08
CA ASP A 165 17.50 -8.65 1.18
C ASP A 165 17.33 -8.08 -0.24
N ALA A 166 16.77 -8.89 -1.15
CA ALA A 166 16.53 -8.51 -2.54
C ALA A 166 15.50 -7.36 -2.69
N SER A 167 14.62 -7.18 -1.71
CA SER A 167 13.64 -6.09 -1.67
C SER A 167 14.24 -4.79 -1.16
N GLY A 168 15.44 -4.83 -0.56
CA GLY A 168 16.15 -3.67 -0.02
C GLY A 168 15.99 -3.49 1.49
N ASN A 169 15.24 -4.36 2.18
CA ASN A 169 15.08 -4.28 3.62
C ASN A 169 16.41 -4.59 4.30
N ARG A 170 16.69 -3.90 5.41
CA ARG A 170 18.00 -3.90 6.06
C ARG A 170 17.90 -4.45 7.47
N PHE A 171 18.79 -5.37 7.80
CA PHE A 171 18.96 -5.95 9.12
C PHE A 171 20.36 -5.63 9.62
N SER A 172 20.50 -5.14 10.84
CA SER A 172 21.81 -4.88 11.45
C SER A 172 21.91 -5.47 12.84
N GLY A 173 23.09 -5.94 13.23
CA GLY A 173 23.34 -6.48 14.57
C GLY A 173 24.42 -7.53 14.59
N HIS A 174 24.36 -8.45 15.56
CA HIS A 174 25.31 -9.53 15.72
C HIS A 174 24.82 -10.81 15.03
N PHE A 175 25.63 -11.35 14.13
CA PHE A 175 25.35 -12.59 13.42
C PHE A 175 26.14 -13.75 14.04
N SER A 176 25.49 -14.90 14.19
CA SER A 176 26.14 -16.16 14.56
C SER A 176 25.77 -17.22 13.53
N ASN A 177 26.77 -17.77 12.84
CA ASN A 177 26.58 -18.79 11.80
C ASN A 177 25.56 -18.40 10.71
N GLY A 178 25.53 -17.13 10.31
CA GLY A 178 24.60 -16.62 9.29
C GLY A 178 23.27 -16.09 9.83
N GLN A 179 23.00 -16.23 11.13
CA GLN A 179 21.72 -15.86 11.74
C GLN A 179 21.88 -14.64 12.64
N LEU A 180 20.98 -13.67 12.53
CA LEU A 180 20.92 -12.52 13.42
C LEU A 180 20.47 -12.96 14.82
N GLN A 181 21.18 -12.52 15.85
CA GLN A 181 20.98 -12.88 17.25
C GLN A 181 21.15 -11.65 18.16
N GLY A 182 20.43 -11.63 19.28
CA GLY A 182 20.54 -10.57 20.29
C GLY A 182 20.02 -9.24 19.77
N SER A 183 20.58 -8.13 20.25
CA SER A 183 20.13 -6.79 19.84
C SER A 183 20.44 -6.50 18.37
N GLY A 184 19.47 -5.95 17.66
CA GLY A 184 19.61 -5.55 16.27
C GLY A 184 18.57 -4.53 15.83
N THR A 185 18.65 -4.15 14.56
CA THR A 185 17.65 -3.31 13.89
C THR A 185 17.14 -3.98 12.63
N TYR A 186 15.89 -3.71 12.30
CA TYR A 186 15.29 -3.96 11.00
C TYR A 186 14.72 -2.65 10.47
N ASP A 187 15.04 -2.31 9.24
CA ASP A 187 14.53 -1.14 8.52
C ASP A 187 13.95 -1.62 7.18
N SER A 188 12.65 -1.42 6.96
CA SER A 188 11.97 -1.74 5.70
C SER A 188 12.15 -0.62 4.67
N VAL A 189 12.07 -0.97 3.38
CA VAL A 189 12.01 0.04 2.31
C VAL A 189 10.74 0.89 2.36
N ASP A 190 9.67 0.35 2.95
CA ASP A 190 8.37 1.01 3.08
C ASP A 190 8.30 1.94 4.32
N GLY A 191 9.39 2.06 5.08
CA GLY A 191 9.50 2.98 6.23
C GLY A 191 9.25 2.36 7.60
N GLU A 192 8.89 1.08 7.69
CA GLU A 192 8.78 0.38 8.97
C GLU A 192 10.15 0.21 9.63
N GLN A 193 10.18 0.32 10.97
CA GLN A 193 11.40 0.15 11.74
C GLN A 193 11.18 -0.73 12.98
N TYR A 194 12.10 -1.66 13.23
CA TYR A 194 12.18 -2.38 14.49
C TYR A 194 13.56 -2.23 15.12
N ILE A 195 13.59 -1.94 16.43
CA ILE A 195 14.80 -1.91 17.25
C ILE A 195 14.56 -2.78 18.47
N GLY A 196 15.31 -3.87 18.62
CA GLY A 196 15.09 -4.78 19.72
C GLY A 196 15.90 -6.06 19.64
N GLU A 197 15.43 -7.09 20.33
CA GLU A 197 16.05 -8.40 20.35
C GLU A 197 15.61 -9.27 19.15
N PHE A 198 16.52 -10.14 18.74
CA PHE A 198 16.36 -11.13 17.67
C PHE A 198 16.86 -12.50 18.13
N LYS A 199 16.21 -13.55 17.63
CA LYS A 199 16.65 -14.93 17.77
C LYS A 199 16.45 -15.67 16.46
N ASP A 200 17.54 -16.26 15.94
CA ASP A 200 17.52 -17.04 14.68
C ASP A 200 16.90 -16.26 13.49
N ASN A 201 17.21 -14.95 13.37
CA ASN A 201 16.60 -13.98 12.43
C ASN A 201 15.16 -13.54 12.71
N ARG A 202 14.51 -14.00 13.79
CA ARG A 202 13.15 -13.59 14.15
C ARG A 202 13.20 -12.52 15.23
N ILE A 203 12.25 -11.60 15.18
CA ILE A 203 11.97 -10.64 16.26
C ILE A 203 11.52 -11.42 17.51
N GLU A 204 12.18 -11.21 18.63
CA GLU A 204 11.99 -11.93 19.89
C GLU A 204 12.36 -10.99 21.06
N GLY A 205 11.78 -11.17 22.24
CA GLY A 205 12.16 -10.40 23.43
C GLY A 205 11.69 -8.96 23.39
N ARG A 206 12.41 -8.04 24.03
CA ARG A 206 11.97 -6.63 24.10
C ARG A 206 12.34 -5.85 22.84
N GLY A 207 11.42 -5.01 22.37
CA GLY A 207 11.67 -4.15 21.23
C GLY A 207 10.74 -2.96 21.12
N ARG A 208 11.05 -2.11 20.14
CA ARG A 208 10.24 -1.01 19.63
C ARG A 208 10.01 -1.24 18.15
N TYR A 209 8.76 -1.31 17.74
CA TYR A 209 8.33 -1.36 16.34
C TYR A 209 7.63 -0.03 15.98
N GLU A 210 7.89 0.49 14.80
CA GLU A 210 7.26 1.68 14.22
C GLU A 210 6.77 1.33 12.82
N SER A 211 5.49 1.58 12.55
CA SER A 211 4.89 1.37 11.23
C SER A 211 5.25 2.50 10.27
N ALA A 212 4.98 2.30 8.97
CA ALA A 212 5.13 3.33 7.95
C ALA A 212 4.26 4.58 8.23
N ASP A 213 3.12 4.40 8.90
CA ASP A 213 2.20 5.48 9.27
C ASP A 213 2.63 6.25 10.53
N GLY A 214 3.68 5.77 11.23
CA GLY A 214 4.25 6.43 12.41
C GLY A 214 3.67 5.98 13.76
N ASP A 215 2.83 4.95 13.78
CA ASP A 215 2.40 4.32 15.03
C ASP A 215 3.57 3.54 15.65
N VAL A 216 3.70 3.59 16.98
CA VAL A 216 4.84 3.00 17.69
C VAL A 216 4.38 2.02 18.75
N TRP A 217 4.85 0.78 18.67
CA TRP A 217 4.63 -0.27 19.66
C TRP A 217 5.91 -0.57 20.44
N ILE A 218 5.80 -0.66 21.76
CA ILE A 218 6.92 -0.99 22.65
C ILE A 218 6.47 -2.13 23.55
N GLY A 219 7.19 -3.25 23.56
CA GLY A 219 6.79 -4.37 24.42
C GLY A 219 7.61 -5.63 24.22
N GLN A 220 7.01 -6.76 24.60
CA GLN A 220 7.59 -8.09 24.41
C GLN A 220 7.10 -8.69 23.09
N PHE A 221 8.03 -9.24 22.33
CA PHE A 221 7.77 -9.91 21.08
C PHE A 221 8.11 -11.40 21.19
N LYS A 222 7.32 -12.23 20.53
CA LYS A 222 7.57 -13.65 20.40
C LYS A 222 7.15 -14.12 19.03
N ASP A 223 8.04 -14.82 18.33
CA ASP A 223 7.82 -15.26 16.95
C ASP A 223 7.31 -14.12 16.03
N GLY A 224 7.85 -12.91 16.22
CA GLY A 224 7.48 -11.71 15.45
C GLY A 224 6.17 -11.02 15.87
N SER A 225 5.46 -11.52 16.88
CA SER A 225 4.21 -10.93 17.35
C SER A 225 4.37 -10.22 18.68
N LEU A 226 3.76 -9.03 18.81
CA LEU A 226 3.68 -8.31 20.08
C LEU A 226 2.72 -9.03 21.05
N ILE A 227 3.22 -9.38 22.23
CA ILE A 227 2.50 -10.11 23.27
C ILE A 227 2.78 -9.52 24.65
N GLY A 228 1.90 -9.80 25.61
CA GLY A 228 2.12 -9.42 27.01
C GLY A 228 2.04 -7.91 27.22
N GLU A 229 2.74 -7.40 28.24
CA GLU A 229 2.69 -5.97 28.55
C GLU A 229 3.43 -5.13 27.49
N GLY A 230 2.81 -4.03 27.09
CA GLY A 230 3.38 -3.07 26.16
C GLY A 230 2.66 -1.72 26.15
N GLU A 231 3.12 -0.88 25.24
CA GLU A 231 2.63 0.47 24.98
C GLU A 231 2.45 0.66 23.47
N LEU A 232 1.37 1.35 23.08
CA LEU A 232 1.14 1.83 21.72
C LEU A 232 0.99 3.34 21.77
N LEU A 233 1.80 4.05 20.99
CA LEU A 233 1.70 5.49 20.73
C LEU A 233 1.19 5.64 19.30
N GLY A 234 -0.05 6.09 19.16
CA GLY A 234 -0.66 6.35 17.85
C GLY A 234 -0.17 7.65 17.25
N SER A 235 0.01 7.64 15.93
CA SER A 235 0.30 8.82 15.11
C SER A 235 -0.81 9.89 15.20
N ASP A 236 -2.04 9.46 15.50
CA ASP A 236 -3.20 10.31 15.79
C ASP A 236 -3.15 10.99 17.18
N GLY A 237 -2.15 10.67 18.01
CA GLY A 237 -2.01 11.14 19.38
C GLY A 237 -2.68 10.26 20.43
N SER A 238 -3.26 9.13 20.04
CA SER A 238 -3.74 8.11 20.98
C SER A 238 -2.58 7.43 21.70
N HIS A 239 -2.86 6.93 22.90
CA HIS A 239 -1.85 6.25 23.72
C HIS A 239 -2.50 5.13 24.53
N TYR A 240 -2.06 3.90 24.28
CA TYR A 240 -2.45 2.73 25.04
C TYR A 240 -1.30 2.18 25.85
N LYS A 241 -1.59 1.79 27.09
CA LYS A 241 -0.69 1.02 27.96
C LYS A 241 -1.45 -0.14 28.59
N GLY A 242 -1.02 -1.36 28.32
CA GLY A 242 -1.71 -2.55 28.79
C GLY A 242 -1.14 -3.84 28.22
N THR A 243 -1.98 -4.87 28.15
CA THR A 243 -1.59 -6.17 27.57
C THR A 243 -1.92 -6.24 26.08
N PHE A 244 -1.11 -6.97 25.33
CA PHE A 244 -1.28 -7.30 23.92
C PHE A 244 -1.34 -8.82 23.73
N ALA A 245 -2.10 -9.24 22.72
CA ALA A 245 -2.07 -10.59 22.18
C ALA A 245 -2.13 -10.49 20.66
N ASP A 246 -1.10 -10.99 19.98
CA ASP A 246 -0.98 -10.96 18.51
C ASP A 246 -1.24 -9.56 17.94
N TRP A 247 -0.51 -8.57 18.46
CA TRP A 247 -0.63 -7.14 18.10
C TRP A 247 -1.91 -6.41 18.57
N ARG A 248 -2.90 -7.14 19.10
CA ARG A 248 -4.18 -6.56 19.53
C ARG A 248 -4.21 -6.22 21.00
N LEU A 249 -4.92 -5.15 21.37
CA LEU A 249 -5.16 -4.80 22.76
C LEU A 249 -5.98 -5.92 23.41
N SER A 250 -5.51 -6.39 24.56
CA SER A 250 -6.08 -7.52 25.28
C SER A 250 -5.89 -7.34 26.79
N GLY A 251 -6.55 -8.18 27.59
CA GLY A 251 -6.34 -8.18 29.04
C GLY A 251 -6.78 -6.87 29.68
N GLN A 252 -5.94 -6.28 30.53
CA GLN A 252 -6.21 -5.00 31.19
C GLN A 252 -5.33 -3.90 30.58
N GLY A 253 -5.86 -2.69 30.46
CA GLY A 253 -5.10 -1.55 29.97
C GLY A 253 -5.77 -0.19 30.23
N SER A 254 -5.04 0.85 29.85
CA SER A 254 -5.50 2.23 29.80
C SER A 254 -5.30 2.75 28.38
N LEU A 255 -6.36 3.21 27.74
CA LEU A 255 -6.34 3.85 26.43
C LEU A 255 -6.74 5.32 26.58
N GLN A 256 -5.92 6.22 26.07
CA GLN A 256 -6.24 7.62 25.83
C GLN A 256 -6.43 7.82 24.33
N LEU A 257 -7.54 8.42 23.93
CA LEU A 257 -7.87 8.74 22.54
C LEU A 257 -7.50 10.19 22.21
N ALA A 258 -7.34 10.48 20.92
CA ALA A 258 -6.99 11.81 20.41
C ALA A 258 -8.00 12.91 20.82
N ASP A 259 -9.27 12.57 20.98
CA ASP A 259 -10.34 13.48 21.43
C ASP A 259 -10.25 13.84 22.93
N GLY A 260 -9.32 13.24 23.67
CA GLY A 260 -9.14 13.39 25.11
C GLY A 260 -9.93 12.37 25.95
N SER A 261 -10.71 11.49 25.33
CA SER A 261 -11.39 10.39 26.02
C SER A 261 -10.37 9.43 26.63
N GLN A 262 -10.67 8.89 27.81
CA GLN A 262 -9.81 7.92 28.48
C GLN A 262 -10.61 6.70 28.96
N TYR A 263 -10.22 5.51 28.52
CA TYR A 263 -10.76 4.24 29.01
C TYR A 263 -9.74 3.50 29.85
N VAL A 264 -10.16 3.01 31.02
CA VAL A 264 -9.38 2.10 31.86
C VAL A 264 -10.22 0.87 32.17
N GLY A 265 -9.74 -0.31 31.79
CA GLY A 265 -10.49 -1.55 31.99
C GLY A 265 -9.96 -2.70 31.15
N GLY A 266 -10.85 -3.66 30.90
CA GLY A 266 -10.52 -4.81 30.07
C GLY A 266 -10.65 -4.56 28.57
N PHE A 267 -9.85 -5.29 27.80
CA PHE A 267 -9.82 -5.32 26.34
C PHE A 267 -9.88 -6.75 25.83
N LEU A 268 -10.49 -6.95 24.67
CA LEU A 268 -10.47 -8.21 23.94
C LEU A 268 -10.54 -7.91 22.44
N ASN A 269 -9.47 -8.21 21.70
CA ASN A 269 -9.34 -7.91 20.27
C ASN A 269 -9.66 -6.43 19.99
N ASP A 270 -8.92 -5.53 20.63
CA ASP A 270 -9.02 -4.07 20.43
C ASP A 270 -10.28 -3.41 21.01
N ALA A 271 -11.32 -4.18 21.32
CA ALA A 271 -12.58 -3.68 21.88
C ALA A 271 -12.58 -3.65 23.41
N TYR A 272 -13.26 -2.65 24.00
CA TYR A 272 -13.55 -2.61 25.44
C TYR A 272 -14.36 -3.84 25.85
N ASN A 273 -13.89 -4.55 26.86
CA ASN A 273 -14.49 -5.80 27.29
C ASN A 273 -14.33 -6.03 28.80
N GLY A 274 -15.35 -6.56 29.46
CA GLY A 274 -15.35 -6.76 30.91
C GLY A 274 -15.54 -5.46 31.69
N LYS A 275 -15.04 -5.39 32.92
CA LYS A 275 -15.21 -4.19 33.76
C LYS A 275 -14.31 -3.06 33.25
N GLY A 276 -14.87 -1.85 33.17
CA GLY A 276 -14.11 -0.68 32.73
C GLY A 276 -14.79 0.64 33.05
N ARG A 277 -14.02 1.72 32.90
CA ARG A 277 -14.43 3.11 33.12
C ARG A 277 -13.94 3.97 31.97
N LEU A 278 -14.87 4.58 31.24
CA LEU A 278 -14.62 5.58 30.20
C LEU A 278 -14.86 6.98 30.76
N ILE A 279 -13.95 7.90 30.52
CA ILE A 279 -14.05 9.33 30.83
C ILE A 279 -14.11 10.05 29.48
N LEU A 280 -15.22 10.71 29.19
CA LEU A 280 -15.41 11.47 27.96
C LEU A 280 -14.75 12.85 28.05
N PRO A 281 -14.55 13.57 26.92
CA PRO A 281 -13.85 14.85 26.91
C PRO A 281 -14.56 15.94 27.71
N ASN A 282 -15.89 15.81 27.87
CA ASN A 282 -16.72 16.69 28.70
C ASN A 282 -16.65 16.36 30.21
N GLY A 283 -15.82 15.40 30.62
CA GLY A 283 -15.67 14.95 32.01
C GLY A 283 -16.74 13.95 32.48
N LYS A 284 -17.71 13.58 31.64
CA LYS A 284 -18.71 12.56 31.97
C LYS A 284 -18.02 11.20 32.13
N VAL A 285 -18.30 10.53 33.24
CA VAL A 285 -17.74 9.22 33.57
C VAL A 285 -18.77 8.12 33.34
N GLU A 286 -18.34 7.08 32.65
CA GLU A 286 -19.13 5.93 32.24
C GLU A 286 -18.47 4.64 32.76
N SER A 287 -18.91 4.18 33.93
CA SER A 287 -18.40 2.95 34.56
C SER A 287 -19.39 1.81 34.41
N GLY A 288 -18.88 0.59 34.21
CA GLY A 288 -19.75 -0.57 34.03
C GLY A 288 -19.06 -1.82 33.49
N VAL A 289 -19.87 -2.70 32.91
CA VAL A 289 -19.39 -3.86 32.15
C VAL A 289 -19.57 -3.59 30.66
N TRP A 290 -18.51 -3.85 29.90
CA TRP A 290 -18.42 -3.70 28.47
C TRP A 290 -18.37 -5.07 27.79
N ALA A 291 -18.96 -5.17 26.61
CA ALA A 291 -18.85 -6.32 25.74
C ALA A 291 -18.76 -5.82 24.30
N ASN A 292 -17.71 -6.20 23.57
CA ASN A 292 -17.46 -5.78 22.19
C ASN A 292 -17.58 -4.27 21.99
N GLY A 293 -16.99 -3.47 22.89
CA GLY A 293 -17.01 -2.01 22.81
C GLY A 293 -18.29 -1.35 23.33
N VAL A 294 -19.34 -2.10 23.70
CA VAL A 294 -20.61 -1.55 24.18
C VAL A 294 -20.77 -1.75 25.69
N ARG A 295 -21.17 -0.69 26.41
CA ARG A 295 -21.45 -0.76 27.85
C ARG A 295 -22.80 -1.46 28.09
N VAL A 296 -22.75 -2.75 28.43
CA VAL A 296 -23.94 -3.60 28.65
C VAL A 296 -24.52 -3.50 30.05
N ARG A 297 -23.72 -3.10 31.05
CA ARG A 297 -24.21 -2.86 32.43
C ARG A 297 -23.64 -1.56 32.98
N ASP A 298 -24.40 -0.87 33.81
CA ASP A 298 -23.92 0.30 34.54
C ASP A 298 -23.02 -0.08 35.73
N GLN A 299 -22.58 0.94 36.49
CA GLN A 299 -21.73 0.78 37.67
C GLN A 299 -22.38 -0.01 38.82
N HIS A 300 -23.72 -0.11 38.84
CA HIS A 300 -24.50 -0.87 39.83
C HIS A 300 -24.82 -2.29 39.35
N GLY A 301 -24.41 -2.66 38.13
CA GLY A 301 -24.68 -3.96 37.53
C GLY A 301 -26.04 -4.05 36.84
N THR A 302 -26.80 -2.94 36.77
CA THR A 302 -28.07 -2.87 36.06
C THR A 302 -27.81 -3.08 34.57
N LEU A 303 -28.60 -3.98 33.95
CA LEU A 303 -28.55 -4.17 32.50
C LEU A 303 -28.99 -2.89 31.81
N LEU A 304 -28.16 -2.39 30.90
CA LEU A 304 -28.49 -1.25 30.06
C LEU A 304 -29.23 -1.76 28.81
N PRO A 305 -30.27 -1.06 28.34
CA PRO A 305 -30.90 -1.40 27.07
C PRO A 305 -29.86 -1.34 25.96
N ASP A 306 -29.89 -2.32 25.05
CA ASP A 306 -29.03 -2.25 23.87
C ASP A 306 -29.46 -1.03 23.01
N PRO A 307 -28.52 -0.12 22.66
CA PRO A 307 -28.83 0.99 21.76
C PRO A 307 -29.47 0.57 20.43
N LEU A 308 -29.09 -0.60 19.90
CA LEU A 308 -29.69 -1.17 18.67
C LEU A 308 -31.15 -1.54 18.91
N ASP A 309 -31.47 -2.21 20.02
CA ASP A 309 -32.85 -2.57 20.35
C ASP A 309 -33.73 -1.32 20.48
N LEU A 310 -33.27 -0.32 21.25
CA LEU A 310 -33.99 0.94 21.42
C LEU A 310 -34.20 1.68 20.10
N ALA A 311 -33.20 1.65 19.23
CA ALA A 311 -33.28 2.35 17.97
C ALA A 311 -34.17 1.60 16.97
N LEU A 312 -34.10 0.27 16.90
CA LEU A 312 -35.01 -0.58 16.10
C LEU A 312 -36.48 -0.36 16.49
N LEU A 313 -36.78 -0.30 17.79
CA LEU A 313 -38.13 0.00 18.28
C LEU A 313 -38.62 1.39 17.85
N ASN A 314 -37.71 2.34 17.63
CA ASN A 314 -38.02 3.69 17.18
C ASN A 314 -38.03 3.88 15.66
N GLN A 315 -37.49 2.94 14.88
CA GLN A 315 -37.33 3.08 13.43
C GLN A 315 -38.66 3.35 12.70
N GLY A 316 -39.75 2.68 13.12
CA GLY A 316 -41.07 2.92 12.53
C GLY A 316 -41.56 4.37 12.70
N ARG A 317 -41.33 4.97 13.87
CA ARG A 317 -41.67 6.37 14.16
C ARG A 317 -40.81 7.33 13.35
N LEU A 318 -39.50 7.09 13.28
CA LEU A 318 -38.56 7.94 12.54
C LEU A 318 -38.90 7.96 11.04
N LEU A 319 -39.14 6.79 10.45
CA LEU A 319 -39.57 6.69 9.06
C LEU A 319 -40.89 7.41 8.83
N GLN A 320 -41.91 7.17 9.68
CA GLN A 320 -43.21 7.80 9.52
C GLN A 320 -43.12 9.33 9.58
N GLN A 321 -42.30 9.87 10.48
CA GLN A 321 -42.05 11.31 10.57
C GLN A 321 -41.40 11.85 9.29
N ALA A 322 -40.38 11.17 8.76
CA ALA A 322 -39.71 11.56 7.52
C ALA A 322 -40.67 11.54 6.31
N LEU A 323 -41.48 10.48 6.17
CA LEU A 323 -42.44 10.35 5.07
C LEU A 323 -43.59 11.36 5.18
N ALA A 324 -44.09 11.63 6.39
CA ALA A 324 -45.17 12.60 6.61
C ALA A 324 -44.73 14.05 6.33
N ALA A 325 -43.44 14.34 6.43
CA ALA A 325 -42.88 15.66 6.13
C ALA A 325 -42.82 15.98 4.64
N VAL A 326 -43.04 15.00 3.75
CA VAL A 326 -43.05 15.21 2.30
C VAL A 326 -44.32 15.99 1.90
N PRO A 327 -44.20 17.25 1.41
CA PRO A 327 -45.34 18.04 0.97
C PRO A 327 -45.96 17.46 -0.29
N ARG A 328 -47.23 17.77 -0.58
CA ARG A 328 -47.84 17.47 -1.88
C ARG A 328 -47.33 18.44 -2.95
N SER A 329 -47.33 17.99 -4.20
CA SER A 329 -47.05 18.83 -5.36
C SER A 329 -47.94 20.05 -5.37
N ALA A 330 -47.35 21.17 -5.75
CA ALA A 330 -48.02 22.43 -5.98
C ALA A 330 -47.30 23.14 -7.13
N PRO A 331 -48.01 23.81 -8.04
CA PRO A 331 -47.38 24.62 -9.06
C PRO A 331 -46.46 25.69 -8.45
N PRO A 332 -45.36 26.05 -9.12
CA PRO A 332 -44.86 25.51 -10.41
C PRO A 332 -44.04 24.22 -10.22
N ILE A 333 -43.18 23.78 -11.17
CA ILE A 333 -42.44 22.50 -11.07
C ILE A 333 -41.69 22.39 -9.75
N GLN A 334 -41.84 21.28 -9.03
CA GLN A 334 -41.15 21.01 -7.76
C GLN A 334 -40.05 19.96 -7.93
N LEU A 335 -39.06 20.03 -7.03
CA LEU A 335 -38.01 19.02 -6.89
C LEU A 335 -38.19 18.23 -5.59
N TYR A 336 -38.21 16.92 -5.70
CA TYR A 336 -38.19 15.99 -4.58
C TYR A 336 -36.86 15.26 -4.53
N SER A 337 -36.44 14.81 -3.34
CA SER A 337 -35.22 14.03 -3.20
C SER A 337 -35.36 12.80 -2.31
N LEU A 338 -34.63 11.74 -2.69
CA LEU A 338 -34.37 10.55 -1.90
C LEU A 338 -32.86 10.34 -1.81
N VAL A 339 -32.30 10.44 -0.61
CA VAL A 339 -30.86 10.28 -0.37
C VAL A 339 -30.65 9.03 0.50
N VAL A 340 -29.74 8.15 0.10
CA VAL A 340 -29.45 6.89 0.79
C VAL A 340 -27.95 6.80 1.09
N GLY A 341 -27.58 6.69 2.37
CA GLY A 341 -26.24 6.32 2.84
C GLY A 341 -26.26 4.89 3.37
N GLY A 342 -25.63 3.96 2.65
CA GLY A 342 -25.86 2.53 2.82
C GLY A 342 -25.01 1.83 3.90
N ASP A 343 -23.73 2.13 3.99
CA ASP A 343 -22.81 1.50 4.96
C ASP A 343 -22.71 2.35 6.23
N GLY A 344 -22.98 1.72 7.39
CA GLY A 344 -22.92 2.34 8.70
C GLY A 344 -21.61 2.17 9.48
N GLN A 345 -20.59 1.54 8.92
CA GLN A 345 -19.24 1.42 9.47
C GLN A 345 -18.39 2.66 9.16
N GLN A 346 -18.47 3.20 7.94
CA GLN A 346 -17.72 4.40 7.55
C GLN A 346 -18.56 5.68 7.55
N SER A 347 -18.08 6.72 8.23
CA SER A 347 -18.78 8.00 8.39
C SER A 347 -18.87 8.81 7.08
N VAL A 348 -18.05 8.51 6.06
CA VAL A 348 -18.04 9.22 4.77
C VAL A 348 -19.39 9.20 4.07
N PHE A 349 -20.09 8.07 4.08
CA PHE A 349 -21.37 7.92 3.40
C PHE A 349 -22.48 8.74 4.08
N LEU A 350 -22.44 8.85 5.41
CA LEU A 350 -23.31 9.74 6.17
C LEU A 350 -23.04 11.22 5.83
N ARG A 351 -21.77 11.64 5.87
CA ARG A 351 -21.36 13.04 5.58
C ARG A 351 -21.78 13.45 4.17
N GLU A 352 -21.55 12.57 3.21
CA GLU A 352 -21.89 12.79 1.81
C GLU A 352 -23.41 12.84 1.60
N ALA A 353 -24.17 11.92 2.21
CA ALA A 353 -25.63 11.96 2.20
C ALA A 353 -26.20 13.28 2.78
N ASP A 354 -25.64 13.76 3.90
CA ASP A 354 -26.01 15.04 4.51
C ASP A 354 -25.70 16.24 3.61
N TYR A 355 -24.51 16.26 3.04
CA TYR A 355 -24.11 17.33 2.14
C TYR A 355 -25.02 17.40 0.92
N VAL A 356 -25.26 16.26 0.25
CA VAL A 356 -26.11 16.22 -0.95
C VAL A 356 -27.55 16.58 -0.62
N SER A 357 -28.10 16.07 0.48
CA SER A 357 -29.44 16.44 0.96
C SER A 357 -29.55 17.96 1.18
N ASN A 358 -28.57 18.56 1.87
CA ASN A 358 -28.53 20.00 2.11
C ASN A 358 -28.35 20.82 0.82
N MET A 359 -27.47 20.40 -0.09
CA MET A 359 -27.26 21.07 -1.37
C MET A 359 -28.53 21.05 -2.22
N LEU A 360 -29.22 19.89 -2.32
CA LEU A 360 -30.49 19.77 -3.02
C LEU A 360 -31.54 20.71 -2.41
N LYS A 361 -31.57 20.84 -1.08
CA LYS A 361 -32.45 21.78 -0.37
C LYS A 361 -32.15 23.24 -0.72
N VAL A 362 -30.92 23.66 -0.49
CA VAL A 362 -30.53 25.07 -0.44
C VAL A 362 -30.30 25.63 -1.84
N ARG A 363 -29.59 24.88 -2.70
CA ARG A 363 -29.21 25.32 -4.05
C ARG A 363 -30.26 24.98 -5.10
N PHE A 364 -30.82 23.77 -5.01
CA PHE A 364 -31.78 23.26 -6.02
C PHE A 364 -33.24 23.35 -5.58
N GLY A 365 -33.52 23.88 -4.38
CA GLY A 365 -34.87 24.14 -3.92
C GLY A 365 -35.71 22.87 -3.72
N ALA A 366 -35.08 21.73 -3.43
CA ALA A 366 -35.79 20.47 -3.19
C ALA A 366 -36.70 20.61 -1.96
N ARG A 367 -38.01 20.43 -2.17
CA ARG A 367 -39.06 20.78 -1.21
C ARG A 367 -39.56 19.58 -0.40
N GLY A 368 -39.57 18.39 -1.00
CA GLY A 368 -39.85 17.13 -0.32
C GLY A 368 -38.62 16.25 -0.29
N GLN A 369 -38.12 15.94 0.90
CA GLN A 369 -36.86 15.22 1.08
C GLN A 369 -37.05 14.03 1.99
N VAL A 370 -36.50 12.89 1.57
CA VAL A 370 -36.36 11.71 2.42
C VAL A 370 -34.89 11.30 2.42
N THR A 371 -34.31 11.19 3.61
CA THR A 371 -32.93 10.74 3.79
C THR A 371 -32.93 9.48 4.64
N LEU A 372 -32.35 8.40 4.12
CA LEU A 372 -32.22 7.10 4.78
C LEU A 372 -30.73 6.82 4.99
N VAL A 373 -30.30 6.53 6.22
CA VAL A 373 -28.87 6.34 6.51
C VAL A 373 -28.67 5.22 7.51
N ASN A 374 -27.69 4.34 7.23
CA ASN A 374 -27.11 3.45 8.22
C ASN A 374 -25.86 4.10 8.80
N HIS A 375 -25.70 4.03 10.13
CA HIS A 375 -24.53 4.56 10.84
C HIS A 375 -24.53 4.09 12.29
N ARG A 376 -23.37 3.74 12.84
CA ARG A 376 -23.22 3.34 14.26
C ARG A 376 -23.80 4.35 15.26
N ASP A 377 -23.61 5.65 15.00
CA ASP A 377 -23.98 6.73 15.94
C ASP A 377 -25.33 7.39 15.68
N HIS A 378 -25.95 7.15 14.51
CA HIS A 378 -27.18 7.83 14.09
C HIS A 378 -28.40 6.91 13.96
N LEU A 379 -28.27 5.66 14.40
CA LEU A 379 -29.34 4.68 14.38
C LEU A 379 -30.61 5.14 15.14
N ALA A 380 -30.45 5.90 16.23
CA ALA A 380 -31.56 6.34 17.08
C ALA A 380 -32.26 7.62 16.61
N ASN A 381 -31.69 8.35 15.64
CA ASN A 381 -32.20 9.66 15.20
C ASN A 381 -32.45 9.78 13.70
N ARG A 382 -32.08 8.76 12.90
CA ARG A 382 -32.34 8.73 11.46
C ARG A 382 -33.11 7.48 11.04
N PRO A 383 -33.98 7.58 10.01
CA PRO A 383 -34.54 6.41 9.36
C PRO A 383 -33.42 5.60 8.71
N MET A 384 -33.40 4.30 8.95
CA MET A 384 -32.40 3.37 8.45
C MET A 384 -32.50 3.18 6.93
N ALA A 385 -31.37 3.01 6.26
CA ALA A 385 -31.30 2.60 4.85
C ALA A 385 -31.55 1.10 4.74
N THR A 386 -32.81 0.73 4.48
CA THR A 386 -33.22 -0.65 4.18
C THR A 386 -33.99 -0.68 2.86
N ARG A 387 -34.03 -1.85 2.21
CA ARG A 387 -34.82 -2.07 0.98
C ARG A 387 -36.30 -1.69 1.15
N GLU A 388 -36.86 -2.01 2.32
CA GLU A 388 -38.25 -1.67 2.66
C GLU A 388 -38.45 -0.15 2.83
N ASN A 389 -37.56 0.52 3.56
CA ASN A 389 -37.64 1.96 3.78
C ASN A 389 -37.46 2.74 2.46
N LEU A 390 -36.58 2.27 1.57
CA LEU A 390 -36.40 2.81 0.23
C LEU A 390 -37.69 2.68 -0.59
N THR A 391 -38.30 1.49 -0.59
CA THR A 391 -39.57 1.23 -1.30
C THR A 391 -40.71 2.12 -0.79
N ARG A 392 -40.82 2.30 0.53
CA ARG A 392 -41.82 3.19 1.15
C ARG A 392 -41.57 4.66 0.84
N ALA A 393 -40.30 5.08 0.82
CA ALA A 393 -39.91 6.42 0.43
C ALA A 393 -40.27 6.69 -1.03
N ALA A 394 -39.90 5.80 -1.95
CA ALA A 394 -40.23 5.92 -3.37
C ALA A 394 -41.75 5.99 -3.61
N ARG A 395 -42.53 5.15 -2.91
CA ARG A 395 -44.01 5.20 -2.95
C ARG A 395 -44.55 6.54 -2.45
N THR A 396 -44.05 7.02 -1.31
CA THR A 396 -44.48 8.31 -0.75
C THR A 396 -44.17 9.45 -1.72
N LEU A 397 -42.97 9.46 -2.32
CA LEU A 397 -42.61 10.44 -3.33
C LEU A 397 -43.53 10.35 -4.56
N ALA A 398 -43.90 9.16 -5.01
CA ALA A 398 -44.84 8.98 -6.12
C ALA A 398 -46.24 9.52 -5.80
N GLU A 399 -46.74 9.27 -4.59
CA GLU A 399 -48.04 9.76 -4.12
C GLU A 399 -48.09 11.27 -3.89
N ARG A 400 -46.94 11.87 -3.58
CA ARG A 400 -46.84 13.29 -3.21
C ARG A 400 -46.42 14.18 -4.38
N SER A 401 -45.60 13.70 -5.30
CA SER A 401 -45.19 14.43 -6.51
C SER A 401 -46.23 14.34 -7.63
N GLY A 402 -46.31 15.37 -8.45
CA GLY A 402 -47.09 15.41 -9.69
C GLY A 402 -46.25 14.96 -10.90
N PRO A 403 -46.89 14.62 -12.03
CA PRO A 403 -46.18 14.23 -13.27
C PRO A 403 -45.26 15.34 -13.83
N GLU A 404 -45.53 16.58 -13.47
CA GLU A 404 -44.71 17.76 -13.77
C GLU A 404 -43.47 17.91 -12.89
N ASP A 405 -43.32 17.11 -11.82
CA ASP A 405 -42.21 17.25 -10.87
C ASP A 405 -41.02 16.36 -11.23
N LEU A 406 -39.86 16.73 -10.67
CA LEU A 406 -38.62 15.96 -10.77
C LEU A 406 -38.29 15.26 -9.44
N VAL A 407 -37.71 14.07 -9.55
CA VAL A 407 -37.20 13.32 -8.39
C VAL A 407 -35.70 13.08 -8.53
N PHE A 408 -34.92 13.59 -7.58
CA PHE A 408 -33.48 13.38 -7.50
C PHE A 408 -33.16 12.30 -6.47
N ILE A 409 -32.56 11.21 -6.91
CA ILE A 409 -32.22 10.05 -6.09
C ILE A 409 -30.71 9.96 -6.03
N TYR A 410 -30.16 9.97 -4.82
CA TYR A 410 -28.73 9.80 -4.58
C TYR A 410 -28.49 8.61 -3.67
N LEU A 411 -27.62 7.70 -4.10
CA LEU A 411 -27.20 6.55 -3.32
C LEU A 411 -25.67 6.60 -3.15
N THR A 412 -25.18 6.49 -1.92
CA THR A 412 -23.76 6.39 -1.61
C THR A 412 -23.51 5.24 -0.63
N SER A 413 -22.59 4.34 -0.99
CA SER A 413 -22.16 3.19 -0.18
C SER A 413 -20.99 2.47 -0.85
N HIS A 414 -20.51 1.37 -0.26
CA HIS A 414 -19.72 0.40 -1.03
C HIS A 414 -20.58 -0.32 -2.07
N GLY A 415 -19.90 -0.91 -3.06
CA GLY A 415 -20.53 -1.75 -4.07
C GLY A 415 -19.77 -3.06 -4.26
N SER A 416 -20.48 -4.12 -4.64
CA SER A 416 -19.91 -5.43 -4.92
C SER A 416 -19.78 -5.69 -6.43
N ALA A 417 -18.92 -6.64 -6.80
CA ALA A 417 -18.75 -7.08 -8.19
C ALA A 417 -20.06 -7.65 -8.79
N ASP A 418 -20.99 -8.10 -7.95
CA ASP A 418 -22.33 -8.57 -8.35
C ASP A 418 -23.35 -7.42 -8.50
N HIS A 419 -22.87 -6.16 -8.52
CA HIS A 419 -23.67 -4.95 -8.72
C HIS A 419 -24.73 -4.76 -7.62
N GLN A 420 -24.29 -4.95 -6.38
CA GLN A 420 -25.09 -4.69 -5.18
C GLN A 420 -24.51 -3.53 -4.38
N LEU A 421 -25.39 -2.71 -3.81
CA LEU A 421 -25.07 -1.59 -2.96
C LEU A 421 -25.16 -2.08 -1.52
N VAL A 422 -24.06 -1.94 -0.78
CA VAL A 422 -23.97 -2.40 0.60
C VAL A 422 -24.95 -1.61 1.47
N LEU A 423 -25.79 -2.31 2.24
CA LEU A 423 -26.70 -1.71 3.21
C LEU A 423 -26.32 -2.11 4.64
N ASP A 424 -25.04 -2.11 5.00
CA ASP A 424 -24.59 -2.59 6.31
C ASP A 424 -25.03 -1.65 7.45
N GLN A 425 -25.52 -2.25 8.54
CA GLN A 425 -25.70 -1.56 9.81
C GLN A 425 -24.92 -2.32 10.88
N PRO A 426 -23.97 -1.69 11.58
CA PRO A 426 -23.22 -2.34 12.66
C PRO A 426 -24.12 -3.12 13.63
N ARG A 427 -23.81 -4.40 13.80
CA ARG A 427 -24.53 -5.40 14.63
C ARG A 427 -25.93 -5.81 14.11
N LEU A 428 -26.30 -5.42 12.89
CA LEU A 428 -27.54 -5.80 12.23
C LEU A 428 -27.28 -6.15 10.76
N GLN A 429 -27.30 -7.44 10.45
CA GLN A 429 -27.15 -7.88 9.07
C GLN A 429 -28.40 -7.52 8.26
N LEU A 430 -28.22 -6.62 7.29
CA LEU A 430 -29.23 -6.27 6.30
C LEU A 430 -28.86 -6.91 4.96
N ALA A 431 -29.86 -7.09 4.11
CA ALA A 431 -29.63 -7.55 2.76
C ALA A 431 -29.27 -6.36 1.87
N ASP A 432 -28.19 -6.50 1.12
CA ASP A 432 -27.73 -5.52 0.14
C ASP A 432 -28.76 -5.31 -0.98
N LEU A 433 -28.63 -4.17 -1.67
CA LEU A 433 -29.59 -3.72 -2.67
C LEU A 433 -29.04 -3.96 -4.08
N SER A 434 -29.56 -4.97 -4.77
CA SER A 434 -29.20 -5.23 -6.17
C SER A 434 -29.82 -4.20 -7.13
N ALA A 435 -29.31 -4.14 -8.36
CA ALA A 435 -29.86 -3.28 -9.41
C ALA A 435 -31.34 -3.58 -9.73
N ASP A 436 -31.73 -4.86 -9.80
CA ASP A 436 -33.13 -5.27 -10.05
C ASP A 436 -34.07 -4.91 -8.89
N GLU A 437 -33.57 -5.02 -7.66
CA GLU A 437 -34.32 -4.65 -6.47
C GLU A 437 -34.50 -3.13 -6.37
N LEU A 438 -33.48 -2.34 -6.74
CA LEU A 438 -33.62 -0.89 -6.85
C LEU A 438 -34.63 -0.51 -7.93
N ALA A 439 -34.60 -1.15 -9.10
CA ALA A 439 -35.59 -0.92 -10.15
C ALA A 439 -37.02 -1.22 -9.66
N THR A 440 -37.19 -2.32 -8.93
CA THR A 440 -38.47 -2.72 -8.32
C THR A 440 -38.94 -1.70 -7.29
N ALA A 441 -38.04 -1.25 -6.41
CA ALA A 441 -38.37 -0.28 -5.36
C ALA A 441 -38.75 1.10 -5.94
N LEU A 442 -38.17 1.48 -7.08
CA LEU A 442 -38.46 2.73 -7.78
C LEU A 442 -39.63 2.63 -8.77
N ALA A 443 -40.21 1.46 -9.00
CA ALA A 443 -41.34 1.26 -9.91
C ALA A 443 -42.54 2.20 -9.67
N PRO A 444 -42.90 2.62 -8.44
CA PRO A 444 -43.94 3.63 -8.20
C PRO A 444 -43.66 4.98 -8.88
N LEU A 445 -42.39 5.30 -9.17
CA LEU A 445 -41.95 6.55 -9.80
C LEU A 445 -41.76 6.44 -11.32
N LYS A 446 -42.25 5.36 -11.96
CA LYS A 446 -42.12 5.15 -13.42
C LYS A 446 -42.64 6.34 -14.26
N ASP A 447 -43.68 7.03 -13.77
CA ASP A 447 -44.31 8.17 -14.46
C ASP A 447 -43.72 9.53 -14.04
N ARG A 448 -42.52 9.56 -13.45
CA ARG A 448 -41.78 10.77 -13.06
C ARG A 448 -40.46 10.85 -13.79
N ASP A 449 -40.03 12.07 -14.11
CA ASP A 449 -38.67 12.30 -14.58
C ASP A 449 -37.72 12.24 -13.37
N LYS A 450 -36.68 11.42 -13.49
CA LYS A 450 -35.80 11.05 -12.38
C LYS A 450 -34.34 11.31 -12.74
N VAL A 451 -33.58 11.78 -11.76
CA VAL A 451 -32.12 11.86 -11.82
C VAL A 451 -31.59 10.93 -10.74
N ILE A 452 -30.93 9.85 -11.13
CA ILE A 452 -30.35 8.86 -10.22
C ILE A 452 -28.83 8.98 -10.28
N VAL A 453 -28.21 9.17 -9.12
CA VAL A 453 -26.75 9.22 -8.97
C VAL A 453 -26.34 8.13 -7.99
N ILE A 454 -25.45 7.23 -8.41
CA ILE A 454 -24.99 6.09 -7.61
C ILE A 454 -23.48 6.20 -7.41
N SER A 455 -23.07 6.54 -6.19
CA SER A 455 -21.67 6.60 -5.76
C SER A 455 -21.29 5.31 -5.04
N ALA A 456 -20.83 4.32 -5.82
CA ALA A 456 -20.37 3.03 -5.31
C ALA A 456 -19.45 2.32 -6.33
N CYS A 457 -18.65 1.37 -5.85
CA CYS A 457 -17.89 0.46 -6.72
C CYS A 457 -18.85 -0.32 -7.64
N TYR A 458 -18.42 -0.62 -8.87
CA TYR A 458 -19.20 -1.40 -9.85
C TYR A 458 -20.57 -0.80 -10.21
N SER A 459 -20.80 0.48 -9.87
CA SER A 459 -22.11 1.15 -10.00
C SER A 459 -22.63 1.23 -11.44
N GLY A 460 -21.77 1.14 -12.45
CA GLY A 460 -22.16 1.03 -13.86
C GLY A 460 -23.12 -0.14 -14.15
N GLY A 461 -23.11 -1.19 -13.32
CA GLY A 461 -24.04 -2.32 -13.42
C GLY A 461 -25.51 -1.94 -13.22
N TYR A 462 -25.80 -0.80 -12.59
CA TYR A 462 -27.15 -0.30 -12.38
C TYR A 462 -27.77 0.38 -13.61
N ILE A 463 -26.97 0.74 -14.62
CA ILE A 463 -27.48 1.47 -15.78
C ILE A 463 -28.48 0.60 -16.57
N ALA A 464 -28.14 -0.66 -16.85
CA ALA A 464 -28.99 -1.50 -17.70
C ALA A 464 -30.38 -1.80 -17.10
N PRO A 465 -30.52 -2.11 -15.79
CA PRO A 465 -31.83 -2.36 -15.18
C PRO A 465 -32.67 -1.10 -14.94
N LEU A 466 -32.04 0.07 -14.78
CA LEU A 466 -32.74 1.32 -14.45
C LEU A 466 -33.01 2.23 -15.65
N LYS A 467 -32.32 2.05 -16.77
CA LYS A 467 -32.43 2.99 -17.89
C LYS A 467 -33.82 2.97 -18.52
N ASP A 468 -34.39 4.16 -18.66
CA ASP A 468 -35.57 4.43 -19.49
C ASP A 468 -35.50 5.89 -20.00
N GLU A 469 -36.51 6.32 -20.75
CA GLU A 469 -36.60 7.69 -21.31
C GLU A 469 -36.90 8.77 -20.25
N ARG A 470 -37.28 8.36 -19.02
CA ARG A 470 -37.63 9.25 -17.90
C ARG A 470 -36.60 9.17 -16.76
N THR A 471 -35.44 8.54 -16.98
CA THR A 471 -34.44 8.31 -15.95
C THR A 471 -33.05 8.64 -16.47
N LEU A 472 -32.47 9.72 -15.95
CA LEU A 472 -31.05 10.03 -16.08
C LEU A 472 -30.29 9.27 -14.99
N ILE A 473 -29.19 8.59 -15.35
CA ILE A 473 -28.36 7.81 -14.43
C ILE A 473 -26.91 8.25 -14.52
N MET A 474 -26.29 8.56 -13.38
CA MET A 474 -24.86 8.79 -13.23
C MET A 474 -24.27 7.75 -12.27
N THR A 475 -23.14 7.15 -12.65
CA THR A 475 -22.45 6.15 -11.82
C THR A 475 -21.01 6.56 -11.57
N ALA A 476 -20.51 6.32 -10.36
CA ALA A 476 -19.14 6.65 -9.98
C ALA A 476 -18.08 5.77 -10.65
N ALA A 477 -18.47 4.59 -11.13
CA ALA A 477 -17.57 3.66 -11.80
C ALA A 477 -18.26 2.91 -12.93
N ARG A 478 -17.45 2.31 -13.81
CA ARG A 478 -17.88 1.30 -14.78
C ARG A 478 -18.30 0.01 -14.07
N ALA A 479 -19.11 -0.82 -14.75
CA ALA A 479 -19.69 -2.03 -14.17
C ALA A 479 -18.66 -3.06 -13.65
N ASP A 480 -17.43 -3.05 -14.16
CA ASP A 480 -16.32 -3.95 -13.81
C ASP A 480 -15.16 -3.23 -13.08
N ARG A 481 -15.38 -2.00 -12.59
CA ARG A 481 -14.36 -1.16 -11.94
C ARG A 481 -14.77 -0.76 -10.52
N VAL A 482 -13.77 -0.55 -9.66
CA VAL A 482 -13.96 0.03 -8.32
C VAL A 482 -13.93 1.56 -8.37
N SER A 483 -14.46 2.22 -7.34
CA SER A 483 -14.31 3.66 -7.09
C SER A 483 -13.64 3.90 -5.74
N PHE A 484 -13.18 5.14 -5.49
CA PHE A 484 -12.26 5.46 -4.38
C PHE A 484 -12.78 6.58 -3.47
N GLY A 485 -12.10 6.77 -2.32
CA GLY A 485 -12.39 7.82 -1.34
C GLY A 485 -13.34 7.41 -0.21
N CYS A 486 -13.44 6.11 0.09
CA CYS A 486 -14.39 5.60 1.09
C CYS A 486 -13.81 5.47 2.52
N SER A 487 -12.77 6.24 2.88
CA SER A 487 -12.13 6.13 4.20
C SER A 487 -12.93 6.81 5.31
N GLU A 488 -12.67 6.44 6.56
CA GLU A 488 -13.36 7.01 7.74
C GLU A 488 -13.06 8.51 7.93
N GLU A 489 -11.89 8.95 7.50
CA GLU A 489 -11.38 10.31 7.63
C GLU A 489 -11.82 11.22 6.46
N ALA A 490 -12.27 10.63 5.34
CA ALA A 490 -12.62 11.36 4.14
C ALA A 490 -13.98 12.06 4.28
N ASP A 491 -14.07 13.34 3.95
CA ASP A 491 -15.35 14.06 3.94
C ASP A 491 -16.28 13.59 2.81
N PHE A 492 -15.71 13.07 1.70
CA PHE A 492 -16.41 12.63 0.50
C PHE A 492 -15.72 11.48 -0.22
N THR A 493 -16.50 10.72 -0.99
CA THR A 493 -15.96 9.87 -2.06
C THR A 493 -15.41 10.73 -3.21
N TYR A 494 -14.49 10.19 -4.01
CA TYR A 494 -13.84 10.99 -5.07
C TYR A 494 -14.86 11.49 -6.09
N PHE A 495 -15.80 10.63 -6.47
CA PHE A 495 -16.85 11.00 -7.41
C PHE A 495 -17.85 12.00 -6.82
N GLY A 496 -18.30 11.81 -5.58
CA GLY A 496 -19.26 12.74 -4.99
C GLY A 496 -18.65 14.10 -4.67
N GLU A 497 -17.38 14.18 -4.29
CA GLU A 497 -16.65 15.45 -4.19
C GLU A 497 -16.63 16.16 -5.55
N ALA A 498 -16.18 15.46 -6.58
CA ALA A 498 -16.06 15.99 -7.93
C ALA A 498 -17.41 16.46 -8.50
N LEU A 499 -18.48 15.71 -8.26
CA LEU A 499 -19.81 16.04 -8.76
C LEU A 499 -20.49 17.14 -7.93
N PHE A 500 -20.57 16.99 -6.61
CA PHE A 500 -21.40 17.83 -5.75
C PHE A 500 -20.65 18.99 -5.09
N ALA A 501 -19.41 18.78 -4.66
CA ALA A 501 -18.60 19.83 -4.04
C ALA A 501 -17.94 20.74 -5.08
N GLN A 502 -17.69 20.23 -6.30
CA GLN A 502 -16.96 20.96 -7.33
C GLN A 502 -17.82 21.29 -8.55
N ALA A 503 -18.26 20.29 -9.33
CA ALA A 503 -18.86 20.52 -10.64
C ALA A 503 -20.24 21.19 -10.58
N LEU A 504 -21.15 20.67 -9.76
CA LEU A 504 -22.47 21.27 -9.54
C LEU A 504 -22.40 22.59 -8.80
N ASN A 505 -21.24 22.97 -8.25
CA ASN A 505 -21.03 24.31 -7.75
C ASN A 505 -20.75 25.32 -8.87
N GLN A 506 -20.17 24.87 -9.99
CA GLN A 506 -19.78 25.69 -11.14
C GLN A 506 -20.87 25.79 -12.22
N THR A 507 -21.69 24.75 -12.39
CA THR A 507 -22.74 24.70 -13.41
C THR A 507 -24.00 24.03 -12.88
N ASP A 508 -25.15 24.44 -13.41
CA ASP A 508 -26.44 23.80 -13.12
C ASP A 508 -26.84 22.80 -14.24
N ASP A 509 -26.03 22.65 -15.28
CA ASP A 509 -26.23 21.65 -16.34
C ASP A 509 -25.69 20.29 -15.88
N LEU A 510 -26.58 19.30 -15.72
CA LEU A 510 -26.23 17.98 -15.21
C LEU A 510 -25.22 17.24 -16.08
N LYS A 511 -25.33 17.36 -17.41
CA LYS A 511 -24.41 16.68 -18.34
C LYS A 511 -23.04 17.32 -18.26
N GLN A 512 -22.97 18.66 -18.26
CA GLN A 512 -21.71 19.38 -18.11
C GLN A 512 -21.06 19.11 -16.74
N ALA A 513 -21.85 19.11 -15.66
CA ALA A 513 -21.35 18.80 -14.32
C ALA A 513 -20.76 17.39 -14.25
N PHE A 514 -21.42 16.41 -14.86
CA PHE A 514 -20.89 15.05 -14.94
C PHE A 514 -19.56 14.98 -15.70
N GLU A 515 -19.44 15.66 -16.84
CA GLU A 515 -18.20 15.67 -17.63
C GLU A 515 -17.03 16.31 -16.87
N LEU A 516 -17.29 17.40 -16.12
CA LEU A 516 -16.30 18.02 -15.24
C LEU A 516 -15.89 17.06 -14.11
N ALA A 517 -16.87 16.40 -13.48
CA ALA A 517 -16.60 15.45 -12.40
C ALA A 517 -15.77 14.26 -12.90
N ARG A 518 -16.11 13.70 -14.07
CA ARG A 518 -15.37 12.60 -14.71
C ARG A 518 -13.92 12.98 -14.99
N GLY A 519 -13.67 14.18 -15.49
CA GLY A 519 -12.31 14.69 -15.71
C GLY A 519 -11.52 14.83 -14.40
N SER A 520 -12.12 15.40 -13.37
CA SER A 520 -11.48 15.58 -12.07
C SER A 520 -11.15 14.25 -11.37
N VAL A 521 -12.04 13.25 -11.47
CA VAL A 521 -11.81 11.91 -10.92
C VAL A 521 -10.62 11.26 -11.62
N ALA A 522 -10.58 11.27 -12.96
CA ALA A 522 -9.50 10.67 -13.73
C ALA A 522 -8.14 11.32 -13.42
N GLU A 523 -8.08 12.65 -13.28
CA GLU A 523 -6.84 13.36 -12.91
C GLU A 523 -6.35 12.96 -11.51
N ARG A 524 -7.27 12.86 -10.55
CA ARG A 524 -6.94 12.46 -9.18
C ARG A 524 -6.44 11.02 -9.11
N GLU A 525 -7.15 10.09 -9.72
CA GLU A 525 -6.77 8.67 -9.77
C GLU A 525 -5.39 8.49 -10.42
N GLN A 526 -5.12 9.20 -11.53
CA GLN A 526 -3.83 9.16 -12.18
C GLN A 526 -2.70 9.68 -11.29
N ARG A 527 -2.93 10.79 -10.57
CA ARG A 527 -1.96 11.38 -9.65
C ARG A 527 -1.64 10.46 -8.46
N GLU A 528 -2.63 9.69 -8.01
CA GLU A 528 -2.50 8.78 -6.87
C GLU A 528 -2.13 7.34 -7.28
N GLY A 529 -2.00 7.07 -8.58
CA GLY A 529 -1.56 5.78 -9.11
C GLY A 529 -2.64 4.69 -9.10
N PHE A 530 -3.92 5.07 -9.06
CA PHE A 530 -5.05 4.13 -9.11
C PHE A 530 -5.48 3.79 -10.54
N ASP A 531 -6.04 2.59 -10.70
CA ASP A 531 -6.76 2.21 -11.92
C ASP A 531 -8.00 3.09 -12.10
N ALA A 532 -8.22 3.57 -13.33
CA ALA A 532 -9.33 4.47 -13.61
C ALA A 532 -10.70 3.84 -13.34
N SER A 533 -11.53 4.52 -12.54
CA SER A 533 -12.89 4.06 -12.21
C SER A 533 -13.87 4.20 -13.38
N GLU A 534 -13.60 5.13 -14.31
CA GLU A 534 -14.40 5.45 -15.49
C GLU A 534 -15.90 5.69 -15.19
N PRO A 535 -16.26 6.81 -14.52
CA PRO A 535 -17.65 7.18 -14.28
C PRO A 535 -18.50 7.15 -15.57
N GLN A 536 -19.76 6.69 -15.48
CA GLN A 536 -20.66 6.54 -16.64
C GLN A 536 -21.95 7.38 -16.53
N LEU A 537 -22.50 7.77 -17.69
CA LEU A 537 -23.71 8.59 -17.81
C LEU A 537 -24.68 7.99 -18.83
N TRP A 538 -25.93 7.82 -18.40
CA TRP A 538 -27.10 7.65 -19.28
C TRP A 538 -27.99 8.89 -19.12
N ALA A 539 -28.15 9.69 -20.17
CA ALA A 539 -28.85 10.98 -20.09
C ALA A 539 -29.85 11.16 -21.24
N PRO A 540 -31.11 10.72 -21.07
CA PRO A 540 -32.15 10.95 -22.06
C PRO A 540 -32.44 12.46 -22.19
N PRO A 541 -32.58 13.01 -23.41
CA PRO A 541 -32.79 14.44 -23.62
C PRO A 541 -34.00 15.02 -22.88
N ALA A 542 -35.09 14.25 -22.77
CA ALA A 542 -36.32 14.69 -22.11
C ALA A 542 -36.09 15.07 -20.63
N VAL A 543 -35.32 14.26 -19.89
CA VAL A 543 -35.02 14.53 -18.48
C VAL A 543 -34.09 15.73 -18.32
N LEU A 544 -33.09 15.88 -19.21
CA LEU A 544 -32.19 17.04 -19.22
C LEU A 544 -32.96 18.34 -19.49
N GLU A 545 -33.86 18.33 -20.48
CA GLU A 545 -34.71 19.48 -20.80
C GLU A 545 -35.63 19.85 -19.64
N HIS A 546 -36.23 18.86 -18.98
CA HIS A 546 -37.10 19.07 -17.82
C HIS A 546 -36.30 19.67 -16.64
N TRP A 547 -35.09 19.17 -16.37
CA TRP A 547 -34.19 19.77 -15.37
C TRP A 547 -33.86 21.24 -15.70
N GLN A 548 -33.54 21.55 -16.96
CA GLN A 548 -33.28 22.92 -17.38
C GLN A 548 -34.51 23.82 -17.26
N GLN A 549 -35.73 23.29 -17.47
CA GLN A 549 -36.98 24.02 -17.24
C GLN A 549 -37.15 24.40 -15.76
N LEU A 550 -36.92 23.46 -14.83
CA LEU A 550 -36.90 23.74 -13.39
C LEU A 550 -35.91 24.87 -13.06
N ARG A 551 -34.69 24.81 -13.60
CA ARG A 551 -33.66 25.83 -13.33
C ARG A 551 -34.03 27.21 -13.88
N ARG A 552 -34.58 27.28 -15.10
CA ARG A 552 -35.08 28.55 -15.68
C ARG A 552 -36.20 29.14 -14.82
N GLN A 553 -37.16 28.32 -14.40
CA GLN A 553 -38.25 28.73 -13.51
C GLN A 553 -37.72 29.31 -12.18
N GLN A 554 -36.78 28.63 -11.53
CA GLN A 554 -36.19 29.09 -10.26
C GLN A 554 -35.42 30.41 -10.42
N ALA A 555 -34.70 30.59 -11.54
CA ALA A 555 -34.02 31.83 -11.85
C ALA A 555 -35.00 33.00 -12.07
N GLU A 556 -36.11 32.74 -12.79
CA GLU A 556 -37.18 33.74 -12.99
C GLU A 556 -37.85 34.14 -11.67
N GLU A 557 -38.13 33.20 -10.78
CA GLU A 557 -38.69 33.48 -9.45
C GLU A 557 -37.74 34.31 -8.59
N ALA A 558 -36.44 33.98 -8.59
CA ALA A 558 -35.42 34.74 -7.85
C ALA A 558 -35.32 36.20 -8.35
N LEU A 559 -35.37 36.40 -9.67
CA LEU A 559 -35.37 37.74 -10.29
C LEU A 559 -36.65 38.53 -9.92
N ARG A 560 -37.82 37.90 -9.94
CA ARG A 560 -39.10 38.52 -9.54
C ARG A 560 -39.08 38.93 -8.06
N ASN A 561 -38.63 38.05 -7.16
CA ASN A 561 -38.55 38.33 -5.73
C ASN A 561 -37.57 39.48 -5.43
N THR A 562 -36.43 39.52 -6.12
CA THR A 562 -35.45 40.62 -6.02
C THR A 562 -36.04 41.94 -6.50
N THR A 563 -36.81 41.92 -7.58
CA THR A 563 -37.47 43.11 -8.13
C THR A 563 -38.55 43.63 -7.18
N GLN A 564 -39.38 42.75 -6.62
CA GLN A 564 -40.40 43.13 -5.63
C GLN A 564 -39.79 43.67 -4.33
N ALA A 565 -38.67 43.09 -3.86
CA ALA A 565 -37.94 43.59 -2.70
C ALA A 565 -37.39 45.01 -2.93
N LYS A 566 -36.88 45.30 -4.13
CA LYS A 566 -36.40 46.65 -4.51
C LYS A 566 -37.55 47.68 -4.61
N VAL A 567 -38.70 47.30 -5.18
CA VAL A 567 -39.88 48.17 -5.27
C VAL A 567 -40.48 48.45 -3.89
N GLY A 568 -40.54 47.44 -3.02
CA GLY A 568 -40.98 47.61 -1.62
C GLY A 568 -40.05 48.49 -0.77
N ALA A 569 -38.74 48.49 -1.07
CA ALA A 569 -37.77 49.38 -0.44
C ALA A 569 -37.87 50.84 -0.93
N GLN A 570 -38.17 51.06 -2.22
CA GLN A 570 -38.39 52.40 -2.78
C GLN A 570 -39.73 53.02 -2.34
N ALA A 571 -40.78 52.22 -2.17
CA ALA A 571 -42.07 52.69 -1.67
C ALA A 571 -42.07 53.09 -0.18
N LYS A 572 -41.06 52.65 0.60
CA LYS A 572 -40.88 53.03 2.02
C LYS A 572 -40.05 54.30 2.24
N ASN A 573 -39.64 55.00 1.18
CA ASN A 573 -38.88 56.24 1.30
C ASN A 573 -39.54 57.43 0.57
N PRO A 574 -40.71 57.94 1.02
CA PRO A 574 -41.23 59.19 0.52
C PRO A 574 -40.65 60.37 1.34
N GLY A 575 -39.78 61.16 0.71
CA GLY A 575 -39.60 62.58 0.98
C GLY A 575 -38.95 62.97 2.31
N ASN A 576 -37.64 63.26 2.27
CA ASN A 576 -37.04 64.26 3.16
C ASN A 576 -36.49 65.37 2.26
N HIS A 577 -37.37 66.30 1.87
CA HIS A 577 -37.02 67.60 1.29
C HIS A 577 -37.93 68.67 1.88
#